data_AF-A0A496NA68-F1
#
_entry.id   AF-A0A496NA68-F1
#
_cell.length_a   1.000
_cell.length_b   1.000
_cell.length_c   1.000
_cell.angle_alpha   90.00
_cell.angle_beta   90.00
_cell.angle_gamma   90.00
#
_symmetry.space_group_name_H-M   'P 1'
#
loop_
_entity.id
_entity.type
_entity.pdbx_description
1 polymer ?
#
loop_
_entity_poly.entity_id
_entity_poly.type
_entity_poly.pdbx_seq_one_letter_code
_entity_poly.pdbx_strand_id
1 'polypeptide(L)'
;KRLVAVPVYEKQLIEEDPINGYVFDWKQKPEPTEKPIGYYAYFQLVNSFTAELYMTAQEVDQHAQRYSQTYRTYLEKQKQGKWATSVWADNFEAMALKTVMKLLLSKQAPLSVEMQQAVLADQAVVKNVDNAEFDYPDNQVEEADFVALNVSDEQFENFKQTIQNKETTLQELCDNGYEFSKEQFQILEAIENAAPVSNES
;
A
#
# COMPACT_ATOMS: atom_id res chain seq x y z
N LYS A 1 3.71 -11.41 -18.86
CA LYS A 1 3.33 -10.81 -17.55
C LYS A 1 4.57 -10.73 -16.68
N ARG A 2 4.86 -9.56 -16.12
CA ARG A 2 6.05 -9.31 -15.28
C ARG A 2 5.64 -8.37 -14.14
N LEU A 3 6.11 -8.63 -12.93
CA LEU A 3 5.92 -7.78 -11.75
C LEU A 3 7.23 -7.80 -10.98
N VAL A 4 7.83 -6.63 -10.77
CA VAL A 4 9.17 -6.50 -10.20
C VAL A 4 9.24 -5.27 -9.31
N ALA A 5 9.85 -5.39 -8.15
CA ALA A 5 10.36 -4.26 -7.39
C ALA A 5 11.83 -4.52 -7.04
N VAL A 6 12.66 -3.48 -7.18
CA VAL A 6 14.11 -3.56 -6.97
C VAL A 6 14.65 -2.28 -6.32
N PRO A 7 15.71 -2.39 -5.51
CA PRO A 7 16.49 -1.22 -5.11
C PRO A 7 17.23 -0.65 -6.32
N VAL A 8 17.39 0.67 -6.33
CA VAL A 8 18.14 1.43 -7.33
C VAL A 8 19.35 2.05 -6.66
N TYR A 9 20.51 1.91 -7.28
CA TYR A 9 21.79 2.44 -6.79
C TYR A 9 22.29 3.59 -7.65
N GLU A 10 23.20 4.41 -7.10
CA GLU A 10 23.64 5.68 -7.69
C GLU A 10 24.09 5.49 -9.15
N LYS A 11 24.95 4.50 -9.41
CA LYS A 11 25.50 4.23 -10.74
C LYS A 11 24.47 3.68 -11.74
N GLN A 12 23.30 3.26 -11.27
CA GLN A 12 22.26 2.69 -12.13
C GLN A 12 21.36 3.78 -12.71
N LEU A 13 21.19 4.93 -12.06
CA LEU A 13 20.36 6.01 -12.58
C LEU A 13 21.10 6.78 -13.68
N ILE A 14 20.60 6.72 -14.92
CA ILE A 14 21.19 7.41 -16.08
C ILE A 14 20.50 8.75 -16.32
N GLU A 15 19.17 8.76 -16.27
CA GLU A 15 18.35 9.91 -16.62
C GLU A 15 17.15 10.01 -15.67
N GLU A 16 16.90 11.22 -15.22
CA GLU A 16 15.76 11.60 -14.39
C GLU A 16 14.94 12.62 -15.18
N ASP A 17 13.82 12.16 -15.73
CA ASP A 17 12.84 13.03 -16.41
C ASP A 17 11.48 12.91 -15.70
N PRO A 18 11.03 13.96 -14.98
CA PRO A 18 9.73 13.95 -14.30
C PRO A 18 8.53 13.75 -15.22
N ILE A 19 8.67 13.98 -16.52
CA ILE A 19 7.61 13.86 -17.53
C ILE A 19 7.69 12.49 -18.21
N ASN A 20 8.89 12.08 -18.64
CA ASN A 20 9.10 10.89 -19.46
C ASN A 20 9.53 9.65 -18.66
N GLY A 21 9.83 9.79 -17.37
CA GLY A 21 10.23 8.71 -16.48
C GLY A 21 11.73 8.63 -16.24
N TYR A 22 12.17 7.49 -15.72
CA TYR A 22 13.55 7.28 -15.28
C TYR A 22 14.23 6.22 -16.13
N VAL A 23 15.50 6.43 -16.49
CA VAL A 23 16.30 5.46 -17.24
C VAL A 23 17.35 4.83 -16.33
N PHE A 24 17.37 3.49 -16.29
CA PHE A 24 18.28 2.74 -15.43
C PHE A 24 19.21 1.79 -16.20
N ASP A 25 20.51 1.77 -15.86
CA ASP A 25 21.49 0.76 -16.31
C ASP A 25 21.63 -0.38 -15.29
N TRP A 26 20.78 -1.40 -15.45
CA TRP A 26 20.81 -2.60 -14.60
C TRP A 26 22.07 -3.46 -14.77
N LYS A 27 22.97 -3.16 -15.74
CA LYS A 27 24.25 -3.87 -15.87
C LYS A 27 25.26 -3.40 -14.82
N GLN A 28 25.11 -2.17 -14.32
CA GLN A 28 25.90 -1.69 -13.19
C GLN A 28 25.50 -2.47 -11.94
N LYS A 29 26.49 -3.15 -11.35
CA LYS A 29 26.30 -3.87 -10.09
C LYS A 29 26.67 -2.95 -8.94
N PRO A 30 25.86 -2.90 -7.87
CA PRO A 30 26.21 -2.15 -6.68
C PRO A 30 27.41 -2.78 -5.97
N GLU A 31 28.16 -1.95 -5.26
CA GLU A 31 29.15 -2.46 -4.31
C GLU A 31 28.43 -3.10 -3.10
N PRO A 32 29.00 -4.12 -2.44
CA PRO A 32 28.32 -4.82 -1.34
C PRO A 32 27.92 -3.93 -0.16
N THR A 33 28.55 -2.77 0.00
CA THR A 33 28.29 -1.80 1.08
C THR A 33 27.52 -0.57 0.60
N GLU A 34 27.17 -0.52 -0.69
CA GLU A 34 26.43 0.60 -1.27
C GLU A 34 24.99 0.58 -0.77
N LYS A 35 24.46 1.75 -0.44
CA LYS A 35 23.06 1.89 -0.06
C LYS A 35 22.23 2.27 -1.29
N PRO A 36 21.01 1.72 -1.45
CA PRO A 36 20.10 2.17 -2.49
C PRO A 36 19.79 3.66 -2.33
N ILE A 37 19.74 4.37 -3.47
CA ILE A 37 19.31 5.78 -3.54
C ILE A 37 17.80 5.91 -3.75
N GLY A 38 17.14 4.80 -4.10
CA GLY A 38 15.71 4.72 -4.29
C GLY A 38 15.23 3.31 -4.55
N TYR A 39 13.94 3.19 -4.81
CA TYR A 39 13.23 1.94 -5.01
C TYR A 39 12.31 2.08 -6.20
N TYR A 40 12.38 1.09 -7.09
CA TYR A 40 11.64 1.07 -8.34
C TYR A 40 10.68 -0.11 -8.35
N ALA A 41 9.46 0.11 -8.80
CA ALA A 41 8.47 -0.91 -9.08
C ALA A 41 8.03 -0.84 -10.53
N TYR A 42 7.73 -2.00 -11.12
CA TYR A 42 7.27 -2.13 -12.50
C TYR A 42 6.32 -3.31 -12.63
N PHE A 43 5.29 -3.15 -13.47
CA PHE A 43 4.55 -4.28 -13.98
C PHE A 43 4.25 -4.19 -15.47
N GLN A 44 4.02 -5.37 -16.05
CA GLN A 44 3.52 -5.55 -17.41
C GLN A 44 2.38 -6.56 -17.40
N LEU A 45 1.22 -6.13 -17.90
CA LEU A 45 0.04 -6.94 -18.08
C LEU A 45 0.11 -7.79 -19.36
N VAL A 46 -0.88 -8.66 -19.56
CA VAL A 46 -0.97 -9.53 -20.75
C VAL A 46 -1.27 -8.76 -22.03
N ASN A 47 -1.94 -7.61 -21.93
CA ASN A 47 -2.24 -6.71 -23.05
C ASN A 47 -1.09 -5.74 -23.37
N SER A 48 0.11 -6.00 -22.85
CA SER A 48 1.30 -5.14 -22.99
C SER A 48 1.21 -3.76 -22.32
N PHE A 49 0.15 -3.45 -21.57
CA PHE A 49 0.14 -2.28 -20.71
C PHE A 49 1.22 -2.40 -19.64
N THR A 50 1.96 -1.32 -19.44
CA THR A 50 3.04 -1.22 -18.46
C THR A 50 2.85 0.00 -17.60
N ALA A 51 3.20 -0.11 -16.33
CA ALA A 51 3.34 1.05 -15.47
C ALA A 51 4.54 0.84 -14.55
N GLU A 52 5.11 1.96 -14.11
CA GLU A 52 6.27 2.00 -13.25
C GLU A 52 6.16 3.13 -12.23
N LEU A 53 6.88 2.97 -11.13
CA LEU A 53 6.99 3.96 -10.08
C LEU A 53 8.40 3.91 -9.52
N TYR A 54 9.05 5.05 -9.47
CA TYR A 54 10.30 5.24 -8.73
C TYR A 54 10.03 6.17 -7.55
N MET A 55 10.62 5.85 -6.40
CA MET A 55 10.70 6.73 -5.24
C MET A 55 12.13 6.74 -4.75
N THR A 56 12.68 7.92 -4.50
CA THR A 56 13.96 8.08 -3.81
C THR A 56 13.87 7.50 -2.40
N ALA A 57 15.01 7.11 -1.82
CA ALA A 57 15.08 6.60 -0.46
C ALA A 57 14.54 7.62 0.55
N GLN A 58 14.71 8.92 0.26
CA GLN A 58 14.16 10.01 1.06
C GLN A 58 12.63 10.08 0.96
N GLU A 59 12.03 9.93 -0.21
CA GLU A 59 10.58 9.92 -0.37
C GLU A 59 9.94 8.71 0.33
N VAL A 60 10.58 7.54 0.26
CA VAL A 60 10.13 6.35 1.00
C VAL A 60 10.22 6.60 2.51
N ASP A 61 11.31 7.20 3.00
CA ASP A 61 11.45 7.54 4.41
C ASP A 61 10.38 8.55 4.86
N GLN A 62 10.08 9.58 4.05
CA GLN A 62 8.98 10.51 4.33
C GLN A 62 7.62 9.81 4.34
N HIS A 63 7.39 8.85 3.44
CA HIS A 63 6.19 8.02 3.44
C HIS A 63 6.11 7.20 4.74
N ALA A 64 7.19 6.53 5.13
CA ALA A 64 7.25 5.76 6.36
C ALA A 64 6.97 6.65 7.58
N GLN A 65 7.57 7.83 7.67
CA GLN A 65 7.30 8.79 8.76
C GLN A 65 5.85 9.26 8.77
N ARG A 66 5.25 9.51 7.60
CA ARG A 66 3.86 9.97 7.52
C ARG A 66 2.87 8.91 7.98
N TYR A 67 3.05 7.67 7.53
CA TYR A 67 2.05 6.62 7.68
C TYR A 67 2.36 5.59 8.78
N SER A 68 3.59 5.54 9.32
CA SER A 68 3.95 4.66 10.43
C SER A 68 4.19 5.45 11.72
N GLN A 69 3.29 5.29 12.69
CA GLN A 69 3.47 5.89 14.02
C GLN A 69 4.65 5.24 14.77
N THR A 70 4.82 3.92 14.67
CA THR A 70 5.94 3.22 15.33
C THR A 70 7.29 3.69 14.79
N TYR A 71 7.39 3.99 13.49
CA TYR A 71 8.61 4.59 12.93
C TYR A 71 8.84 6.02 13.41
N ARG A 72 7.80 6.86 13.51
CA ARG A 72 7.90 8.21 14.13
C ARG A 72 8.40 8.14 15.57
N THR A 73 7.76 7.31 16.40
CA THR A 73 8.15 7.14 17.81
C THR A 73 9.57 6.59 17.93
N TYR A 74 9.97 5.68 17.04
CA TYR A 74 11.35 5.22 16.96
C TYR A 74 12.33 6.36 16.72
N LEU A 75 12.10 7.19 15.69
CA LEU A 75 12.97 8.33 15.37
C LEU A 75 13.04 9.35 16.52
N GLU A 76 11.92 9.62 17.21
CA GLU A 76 11.88 10.50 18.38
C GLU A 76 12.69 9.96 19.55
N LYS A 77 12.52 8.68 19.90
CA LYS A 77 13.26 8.03 20.99
C LYS A 77 14.74 7.90 20.67
N GLN A 78 15.09 7.60 19.41
CA GLN A 78 16.47 7.55 18.94
C GLN A 78 17.17 8.90 19.10
N LYS A 79 16.51 10.01 18.76
CA LYS A 79 17.03 11.38 18.97
C LYS A 79 17.28 11.70 20.45
N GLN A 80 16.52 11.09 21.36
CA GLN A 80 16.68 11.23 22.81
C GLN A 80 17.72 10.25 23.41
N GLY A 81 18.38 9.44 22.58
CA GLY A 81 19.31 8.39 23.04
C GLY A 81 18.61 7.25 23.79
N LYS A 82 17.29 7.10 23.63
CA LYS A 82 16.50 6.04 24.27
C LYS A 82 16.37 4.86 23.32
N TRP A 83 16.36 3.66 23.90
CA TRP A 83 16.12 2.44 23.15
C TRP A 83 14.70 2.41 22.57
N ALA A 84 14.60 2.04 21.29
CA ALA A 84 13.36 1.84 20.55
C ALA A 84 13.63 0.90 19.37
N THR A 85 12.57 0.27 18.86
CA THR A 85 12.57 -0.59 17.67
C THR A 85 11.44 -0.15 16.73
N SER A 86 11.62 -0.41 15.44
CA SER A 86 10.57 -0.25 14.43
C SER A 86 10.87 -1.20 13.27
N VAL A 87 9.83 -1.84 12.73
CA VAL A 87 9.96 -2.70 11.54
C VAL A 87 10.58 -1.95 10.36
N TRP A 88 10.28 -0.65 10.22
CA TRP A 88 10.91 0.21 9.21
C TRP A 88 12.40 0.45 9.46
N ALA A 89 12.81 0.55 10.73
CA ALA A 89 14.23 0.71 11.08
C ALA A 89 15.01 -0.60 10.87
N ASP A 90 14.41 -1.73 11.25
CA ASP A 90 15.06 -3.04 11.20
C ASP A 90 15.04 -3.64 9.78
N ASN A 91 14.04 -3.31 8.96
CA ASN A 91 13.80 -3.90 7.63
C ASN A 91 13.44 -2.86 6.55
N PHE A 92 14.16 -1.73 6.52
CA PHE A 92 13.82 -0.59 5.66
C PHE A 92 13.65 -0.96 4.18
N GLU A 93 14.61 -1.69 3.60
CA GLU A 93 14.59 -2.07 2.19
C GLU A 93 13.39 -2.95 1.83
N ALA A 94 13.08 -3.97 2.65
CA ALA A 94 11.92 -4.83 2.41
C ALA A 94 10.61 -4.04 2.47
N MET A 95 10.49 -3.12 3.43
CA MET A 95 9.32 -2.24 3.57
C MET A 95 9.21 -1.26 2.40
N ALA A 96 10.34 -0.70 1.96
CA ALA A 96 10.40 0.20 0.81
C ALA A 96 9.90 -0.49 -0.47
N LEU A 97 10.41 -1.70 -0.76
CA LEU A 97 9.99 -2.51 -1.91
C LEU A 97 8.49 -2.83 -1.88
N LYS A 98 7.96 -3.20 -0.71
CA LYS A 98 6.53 -3.43 -0.51
C LYS A 98 5.73 -2.14 -0.80
N THR A 99 6.20 -1.00 -0.30
CA THR A 99 5.53 0.29 -0.48
C THR A 99 5.48 0.72 -1.94
N VAL A 100 6.61 0.72 -2.66
CA VAL A 100 6.61 1.14 -4.08
C VAL A 100 5.75 0.20 -4.94
N MET A 101 5.78 -1.11 -4.65
CA MET A 101 4.93 -2.08 -5.34
C MET A 101 3.44 -1.83 -5.07
N LYS A 102 3.06 -1.66 -3.80
CA LYS A 102 1.67 -1.41 -3.40
C LYS A 102 1.15 -0.12 -4.03
N LEU A 103 1.92 0.97 -3.96
CA LEU A 103 1.53 2.26 -4.54
C LEU A 103 1.39 2.19 -6.06
N LEU A 104 2.30 1.50 -6.76
CA LEU A 104 2.21 1.31 -8.20
C LEU A 104 0.91 0.58 -8.58
N LEU A 105 0.63 -0.54 -7.90
CA LEU A 105 -0.56 -1.33 -8.19
C LEU A 105 -1.84 -0.56 -7.86
N SER A 106 -1.89 0.13 -6.72
CA SER A 106 -3.07 0.92 -6.33
C SER A 106 -3.37 2.07 -7.28
N LYS A 107 -2.35 2.69 -7.89
CA LYS A 107 -2.55 3.84 -8.78
C LYS A 107 -2.76 3.48 -10.25
N GLN A 108 -2.14 2.38 -10.72
CA GLN A 108 -1.98 2.13 -12.15
C GLN A 108 -2.47 0.75 -12.58
N ALA A 109 -2.62 -0.21 -11.68
CA ALA A 109 -3.22 -1.49 -12.07
C ALA A 109 -4.72 -1.28 -12.25
N PRO A 110 -5.33 -1.71 -13.37
CA PRO A 110 -6.77 -1.71 -13.49
C PRO A 110 -7.34 -2.58 -12.37
N LEU A 111 -8.01 -1.96 -11.40
CA LEU A 111 -8.67 -2.68 -10.32
C LEU A 111 -9.85 -3.44 -10.95
N SER A 112 -9.78 -4.78 -10.86
CA SER A 112 -10.80 -5.75 -11.27
C SER A 112 -10.95 -6.01 -12.78
N VAL A 113 -11.15 -7.29 -13.09
CA VAL A 113 -11.62 -7.83 -14.38
C VAL A 113 -12.95 -7.20 -14.79
N GLU A 114 -13.74 -6.72 -13.83
CA GLU A 114 -15.03 -6.06 -14.05
C GLU A 114 -14.88 -4.67 -14.70
N MET A 115 -13.80 -3.93 -14.43
CA MET A 115 -13.53 -2.65 -15.10
C MET A 115 -13.04 -2.87 -16.55
N GLN A 116 -12.32 -3.98 -16.80
CA GLN A 116 -11.96 -4.39 -18.16
C GLN A 116 -13.19 -4.84 -18.97
N GLN A 117 -14.14 -5.54 -18.33
CA GLN A 117 -15.42 -5.89 -18.93
C GLN A 117 -16.29 -4.64 -19.17
N ALA A 118 -16.25 -3.65 -18.29
CA ALA A 118 -16.95 -2.37 -18.47
C ALA A 118 -16.40 -1.57 -19.65
N VAL A 119 -15.08 -1.51 -19.86
CA VAL A 119 -14.47 -0.85 -21.04
C VAL A 119 -14.78 -1.61 -22.34
N LEU A 120 -14.80 -2.93 -22.32
CA LEU A 120 -15.20 -3.76 -23.48
C LEU A 120 -16.71 -3.63 -23.78
N ALA A 121 -17.54 -3.45 -22.75
CA ALA A 121 -18.97 -3.18 -22.89
C ALA A 121 -19.23 -1.76 -23.40
N ASP A 122 -18.43 -0.78 -22.98
CA ASP A 122 -18.53 0.63 -23.40
C ASP A 122 -18.05 0.85 -24.85
N GLN A 123 -17.13 0.02 -25.35
CA GLN A 123 -16.71 0.01 -26.75
C GLN A 123 -17.64 -0.81 -27.69
N ALA A 124 -18.65 -1.48 -27.15
CA ALA A 124 -19.58 -2.27 -27.95
C ALA A 124 -20.68 -1.36 -28.54
N VAL A 125 -20.49 -0.91 -29.79
CA VAL A 125 -21.56 -0.24 -30.55
C VAL A 125 -22.69 -1.24 -30.84
N VAL A 126 -23.78 -1.16 -30.09
CA VAL A 126 -25.02 -1.90 -30.37
C VAL A 126 -25.61 -1.38 -31.69
N LYS A 127 -25.77 -2.26 -32.68
CA LYS A 127 -26.56 -1.99 -33.89
C LYS A 127 -27.87 -2.80 -33.84
N ASN A 128 -28.98 -2.06 -33.72
CA ASN A 128 -30.40 -2.45 -33.90
C ASN A 128 -31.18 -2.96 -32.68
N VAL A 129 -31.69 -2.03 -31.87
CA VAL A 129 -33.11 -1.61 -31.70
C VAL A 129 -34.25 -2.54 -32.17
N ASP A 130 -34.18 -3.81 -31.82
CA ASP A 130 -35.31 -4.44 -31.10
C ASP A 130 -34.90 -4.78 -29.66
N ASN A 131 -33.63 -4.52 -29.29
CA ASN A 131 -32.97 -5.18 -28.17
C ASN A 131 -31.80 -4.41 -27.51
N ALA A 132 -31.66 -3.11 -27.75
CA ALA A 132 -30.80 -2.17 -27.03
C ALA A 132 -30.69 -0.89 -27.87
N GLU A 133 -30.87 0.25 -27.22
CA GLU A 133 -30.39 1.53 -27.75
C GLU A 133 -29.96 2.39 -26.55
N PHE A 134 -28.73 2.90 -26.61
CA PHE A 134 -28.13 3.79 -25.62
C PHE A 134 -27.85 5.14 -26.26
N ASP A 135 -28.24 6.20 -25.55
CA ASP A 135 -27.87 7.59 -25.84
C ASP A 135 -26.97 8.10 -24.72
N TYR A 136 -25.93 8.86 -25.08
CA TYR A 136 -24.82 9.22 -24.19
C TYR A 136 -24.71 10.73 -24.02
N PRO A 137 -24.87 11.25 -22.79
CA PRO A 137 -24.31 12.53 -22.41
C PRO A 137 -23.34 12.41 -21.23
N ASP A 138 -22.08 12.73 -21.53
CA ASP A 138 -21.09 13.42 -20.69
C ASP A 138 -20.59 12.77 -19.37
N ASN A 139 -19.34 12.29 -19.49
CA ASN A 139 -18.30 12.10 -18.48
C ASN A 139 -18.45 12.90 -17.17
N GLN A 140 -18.64 12.20 -16.06
CA GLN A 140 -18.03 12.55 -14.78
C GLN A 140 -17.54 11.27 -14.09
N VAL A 141 -16.24 11.02 -14.21
CA VAL A 141 -15.55 9.97 -13.45
C VAL A 141 -15.32 10.53 -12.05
N GLU A 142 -16.08 10.06 -11.07
CA GLU A 142 -15.75 10.32 -9.67
C GLU A 142 -14.47 9.55 -9.31
N GLU A 143 -13.46 10.32 -8.88
CA GLU A 143 -12.19 9.86 -8.37
C GLU A 143 -12.42 8.88 -7.22
N ALA A 144 -11.81 7.69 -7.29
CA ALA A 144 -11.82 6.74 -6.18
C ALA A 144 -10.95 7.30 -5.05
N ASP A 145 -11.57 8.08 -4.17
CA ASP A 145 -11.01 8.42 -2.87
C ASP A 145 -10.76 7.12 -2.09
N PHE A 146 -9.58 7.05 -1.47
CA PHE A 146 -9.23 6.00 -0.53
C PHE A 146 -10.16 6.15 0.70
N VAL A 147 -11.28 5.44 0.72
CA VAL A 147 -12.19 5.46 1.88
C VAL A 147 -11.48 4.72 3.01
N ALA A 148 -10.96 5.47 3.98
CA ALA A 148 -10.67 4.94 5.30
C ALA A 148 -11.93 4.20 5.79
N LEU A 149 -11.80 2.89 6.07
CA LEU A 149 -12.90 2.11 6.64
C LEU A 149 -13.05 2.52 8.10
N ASN A 150 -13.80 3.60 8.34
CA ASN A 150 -14.21 3.99 9.67
C ASN A 150 -14.98 2.84 10.30
N VAL A 151 -14.49 2.35 11.44
CA VAL A 151 -15.06 1.20 12.12
C VAL A 151 -16.37 1.60 12.79
N SER A 152 -17.47 0.96 12.38
CA SER A 152 -18.77 1.11 13.06
C SER A 152 -18.74 0.47 14.45
N ASP A 153 -19.65 0.87 15.34
CA ASP A 153 -19.75 0.28 16.68
C ASP A 153 -19.95 -1.25 16.65
N GLU A 154 -20.69 -1.75 15.66
CA GLU A 154 -20.91 -3.19 15.46
C GLU A 154 -19.64 -3.93 15.03
N GLN A 155 -18.86 -3.33 14.11
CA GLN A 155 -17.57 -3.88 13.69
C GLN A 155 -16.57 -3.86 14.84
N PHE A 156 -16.60 -2.83 15.68
CA PHE A 156 -15.73 -2.70 16.83
C PHE A 156 -15.94 -3.82 17.86
N GLU A 157 -17.19 -4.18 18.17
CA GLU A 157 -17.49 -5.31 19.06
C GLU A 157 -17.03 -6.65 18.48
N ASN A 158 -17.19 -6.86 17.16
CA ASN A 158 -16.67 -8.05 16.49
C ASN A 158 -15.13 -8.15 16.58
N PHE A 159 -14.43 -7.02 16.47
CA PHE A 159 -12.98 -6.98 16.64
C PHE A 159 -12.53 -7.28 18.07
N LYS A 160 -13.27 -6.82 19.08
CA LYS A 160 -13.00 -7.21 20.47
C LYS A 160 -13.09 -8.72 20.67
N GLN A 161 -14.13 -9.36 20.14
CA GLN A 161 -14.35 -10.81 20.28
C GLN A 161 -13.28 -11.62 19.54
N THR A 162 -12.97 -11.25 18.30
CA THR A 162 -11.96 -11.95 17.50
C THR A 162 -10.54 -11.81 18.07
N ILE A 163 -10.19 -10.64 18.61
CA ILE A 163 -8.91 -10.44 19.33
C ILE A 163 -8.89 -11.23 20.64
N GLN A 164 -9.99 -11.22 21.41
CA GLN A 164 -10.11 -11.99 22.65
C GLN A 164 -9.98 -13.50 22.42
N ASN A 165 -10.53 -14.00 21.31
CA ASN A 165 -10.43 -15.40 20.88
C ASN A 165 -9.10 -15.74 20.22
N LYS A 166 -8.21 -14.74 20.02
CA LYS A 166 -6.92 -14.87 19.32
C LYS A 166 -7.03 -15.33 17.86
N GLU A 167 -8.15 -15.03 17.21
CA GLU A 167 -8.38 -15.31 15.79
C GLU A 167 -7.72 -14.26 14.88
N THR A 168 -7.50 -13.05 15.40
CA THR A 168 -6.83 -11.94 14.73
C THR A 168 -6.06 -11.10 15.75
N THR A 169 -5.14 -10.28 15.26
CA THR A 169 -4.39 -9.29 16.06
C THR A 169 -4.81 -7.86 15.72
N LEU A 170 -4.60 -6.92 16.64
CA LEU A 170 -4.85 -5.50 16.34
C LEU A 170 -4.01 -5.03 15.13
N GLN A 171 -2.80 -5.56 15.00
CA GLN A 171 -1.91 -5.30 13.87
C GLN A 171 -2.50 -5.78 12.54
N GLU A 172 -3.07 -6.99 12.48
CA GLU A 172 -3.71 -7.52 11.28
C GLU A 172 -4.95 -6.70 10.88
N LEU A 173 -5.73 -6.21 11.84
CA LEU A 173 -6.87 -5.34 11.56
C LEU A 173 -6.42 -4.01 10.94
N CYS A 174 -5.36 -3.39 11.47
CA CYS A 174 -4.78 -2.19 10.87
C CYS A 174 -4.16 -2.45 9.49
N ASP A 175 -3.50 -3.60 9.30
CA ASP A 175 -2.90 -3.98 8.01
C ASP A 175 -3.96 -4.24 6.92
N ASN A 176 -5.17 -4.65 7.32
CA ASN A 176 -6.34 -4.78 6.46
C ASN A 176 -7.07 -3.45 6.17
N GLY A 177 -6.59 -2.33 6.72
CA GLY A 177 -7.08 -0.98 6.39
C GLY A 177 -8.22 -0.46 7.26
N TYR A 178 -8.48 -1.08 8.41
CA TYR A 178 -9.41 -0.53 9.40
C TYR A 178 -8.77 0.61 10.20
N GLU A 179 -9.46 1.75 10.30
CA GLU A 179 -9.04 2.88 11.12
C GLU A 179 -9.88 2.96 12.40
N PHE A 180 -9.19 3.01 13.55
CA PHE A 180 -9.81 3.08 14.86
C PHE A 180 -9.61 4.47 15.47
N SER A 181 -10.60 4.94 16.22
CA SER A 181 -10.40 6.10 17.08
C SER A 181 -9.32 5.81 18.13
N LYS A 182 -8.74 6.86 18.72
CA LYS A 182 -7.73 6.72 19.79
C LYS A 182 -8.25 5.89 20.97
N GLU A 183 -9.53 6.04 21.31
CA GLU A 183 -10.17 5.29 22.40
C GLU A 183 -10.42 3.83 22.01
N GLN A 184 -10.93 3.58 20.80
CA GLN A 184 -11.15 2.23 20.28
C GLN A 184 -9.85 1.43 20.21
N PHE A 185 -8.78 2.06 19.74
CA PHE A 185 -7.47 1.44 19.64
C PHE A 185 -6.91 1.02 21.01
N GLN A 186 -6.99 1.90 22.01
CA GLN A 186 -6.54 1.60 23.38
C GLN A 186 -7.29 0.43 24.00
N ILE A 187 -8.59 0.30 23.70
CA ILE A 187 -9.42 -0.80 24.19
C ILE A 187 -8.99 -2.13 23.54
N LEU A 188 -8.78 -2.17 22.23
CA LEU A 188 -8.35 -3.39 21.53
C LEU A 188 -6.94 -3.82 21.94
N GLU A 189 -6.02 -2.87 22.10
CA GLU A 189 -4.67 -3.11 22.59
C GLU A 189 -4.69 -3.68 24.03
N ALA A 190 -5.59 -3.17 24.88
CA ALA A 190 -5.75 -3.70 26.23
C ALA A 190 -6.33 -5.13 26.23
N ILE A 191 -7.25 -5.44 25.32
CA ILE A 191 -7.83 -6.80 25.17
C ILE A 191 -6.78 -7.79 24.67
N GLU A 192 -5.98 -7.41 23.67
CA GLU A 192 -4.91 -8.26 23.12
C GLU A 192 -3.83 -8.58 24.15
N ASN A 193 -3.50 -7.61 25.01
CA ASN A 193 -2.48 -7.76 26.05
C ASN A 193 -3.01 -8.35 27.37
N ALA A 194 -4.33 -8.51 27.53
CA ALA A 194 -4.93 -9.12 28.71
C ALA A 194 -4.74 -10.65 28.67
N ALA A 195 -4.07 -11.20 29.69
CA ALA A 195 -4.02 -12.65 29.90
C ALA A 195 -5.44 -13.22 30.11
N PRO A 196 -5.72 -14.48 29.72
CA PRO A 196 -7.08 -15.01 29.68
C PRO A 196 -7.75 -14.91 31.04
N VAL A 197 -8.99 -14.40 31.08
CA VAL A 197 -9.88 -14.59 32.21
C VAL A 197 -10.16 -16.09 32.28
N SER A 198 -9.56 -16.74 33.25
CA SER A 198 -9.92 -18.10 33.66
C SER A 198 -11.42 -18.12 33.99
N ASN A 199 -12.21 -18.73 33.13
CA ASN A 199 -13.53 -19.24 33.52
C ASN A 199 -13.29 -20.46 34.43
N GLU A 200 -13.05 -20.19 35.72
CA GLU A 200 -13.34 -21.14 36.79
C GLU A 200 -14.63 -20.70 37.47
N SER A 201 -15.73 -21.39 37.14
CA SER A 201 -16.80 -21.87 38.03
C SER A 201 -17.96 -22.40 37.21
#